data_AF-A0A7C7J107-F1
#
_entry.id   AF-A0A7C7J107-F1
#
_cell.length_a   1.000
_cell.length_b   1.000
_cell.length_c   1.000
_cell.angle_alpha   90.00
_cell.angle_beta   90.00
_cell.angle_gamma   90.00
#
_symmetry.space_group_name_H-M   'P 1'
#
loop_
_entity.id
_entity.type
_entity.pdbx_description
1 polymer ?
#
loop_
_entity_poly.entity_id
_entity_poly.type
_entity_poly.pdbx_seq_one_letter_code
_entity_poly.pdbx_strand_id
1 'polypeptide(L)' 'MADRPRRIFHIAKELNISHTEIIAFLNEEGITVGSHMAPVDDKDYHKILTEFSKDKESIERYRKEQMRREIHDTRFRDTQ' A
#
# COMPACT_ATOMS: atom_id res chain seq x y z
N MET A 1 17.33 7.51 -0.76
CA MET A 1 17.16 6.05 -0.61
C MET A 1 16.27 5.61 -1.74
N ALA A 2 16.69 4.62 -2.54
CA ALA A 2 15.91 4.22 -3.72
C ALA A 2 14.56 3.67 -3.26
N ASP A 3 13.48 4.39 -3.55
CA ASP A 3 12.11 3.95 -3.32
C ASP A 3 11.86 2.76 -4.27
N ARG A 4 12.15 1.55 -3.77
CA ARG A 4 11.93 0.33 -4.55
C ARG A 4 10.43 0.12 -4.61
N PRO A 5 9.84 0.01 -5.81
CA PRO A 5 8.40 -0.18 -5.93
C PRO A 5 7.98 -1.43 -5.16
N ARG A 6 6.97 -1.27 -4.30
CA ARG A 6 6.39 -2.39 -3.56
C ARG A 6 5.68 -3.28 -4.57
N ARG A 7 5.97 -4.58 -4.50
CA ARG A 7 5.43 -5.58 -5.42
C ARG A 7 4.51 -6.50 -4.66
N ILE A 8 3.46 -6.99 -5.31
CA ILE A 8 2.46 -7.90 -4.73
C ILE A 8 3.13 -9.07 -4.00
N PHE A 9 4.20 -9.64 -4.57
CA PHE A 9 4.97 -10.72 -3.94
C PHE A 9 5.51 -10.37 -2.55
N HIS A 10 6.06 -9.17 -2.36
CA HIS A 10 6.58 -8.75 -1.07
C HIS A 10 5.44 -8.55 -0.07
N ILE A 11 4.35 -7.93 -0.51
CA ILE A 11 3.15 -7.67 0.30
C ILE A 11 2.53 -8.99 0.77
N ALA A 12 2.42 -9.97 -0.13
CA ALA A 12 1.95 -11.32 0.17
C ALA A 12 2.79 -11.99 1.26
N LYS A 13 4.12 -11.85 1.17
CA LYS A 13 5.06 -12.39 2.17
C LYS A 13 4.95 -11.68 3.52
N GLU A 14 4.77 -10.36 3.52
CA GLU A 14 4.58 -9.56 4.74
C GLU A 14 3.28 -9.92 5.48
N LEU A 15 2.20 -10.10 4.73
CA LEU A 15 0.88 -10.45 5.26
C LEU A 15 0.69 -11.95 5.51
N ASN A 16 1.67 -12.76 5.10
CA ASN A 16 1.65 -14.22 5.19
C ASN A 16 0.39 -14.82 4.52
N ILE A 17 0.10 -14.34 3.31
CA ILE A 17 -1.01 -14.79 2.45
C ILE A 17 -0.49 -15.11 1.05
N SER A 18 -1.30 -15.76 0.23
CA SER A 18 -0.94 -16.02 -1.16
C SER A 18 -1.02 -14.75 -2.02
N HIS A 19 -0.07 -14.57 -2.94
CA HIS A 19 -0.13 -13.50 -3.93
C HIS A 19 -1.34 -13.63 -4.87
N THR A 20 -1.86 -14.85 -5.05
CA THR A 20 -3.08 -15.11 -5.83
C THR A 20 -4.32 -14.49 -5.19
N GLU A 21 -4.40 -14.48 -3.85
CA GLU A 21 -5.51 -13.86 -3.10
C GLU A 21 -5.51 -12.35 -3.32
N ILE A 22 -4.32 -11.73 -3.25
CA ILE A 22 -4.16 -10.30 -3.52
C ILE A 22 -4.54 -9.97 -4.96
N ILE A 23 -4.11 -10.79 -5.94
CA ILE A 23 -4.46 -10.59 -7.35
C ILE A 23 -5.96 -10.75 -7.57
N ALA A 24 -6.61 -11.71 -6.93
CA ALA A 24 -8.06 -11.89 -7.01
C ALA A 24 -8.79 -10.66 -6.46
N PHE A 25 -8.45 -10.22 -5.26
CA PHE A 25 -9.01 -9.02 -4.63
C PHE A 25 -8.84 -7.77 -5.51
N LEU A 26 -7.64 -7.55 -6.06
CA LEU A 26 -7.39 -6.41 -6.93
C LEU A 26 -8.25 -6.48 -8.21
N ASN A 27 -8.43 -7.66 -8.80
CA ASN A 27 -9.31 -7.81 -9.96
C ASN A 27 -10.78 -7.58 -9.60
N GLU A 28 -11.25 -7.98 -8.41
CA GLU A 28 -12.61 -7.68 -7.92
C GLU A 28 -12.83 -6.17 -7.74
N GLU A 29 -11.80 -5.44 -7.32
CA GLU A 29 -11.78 -3.98 -7.23
C GLU A 29 -11.65 -3.27 -8.60
N GLY A 30 -11.57 -4.03 -9.71
CA GLY A 30 -11.38 -3.52 -11.06
C GLY A 30 -9.94 -3.08 -11.38
N ILE A 31 -8.97 -3.51 -10.57
CA ILE A 31 -7.54 -3.22 -10.73
C ILE A 31 -6.86 -4.42 -11.39
N THR A 32 -6.61 -4.33 -12.69
CA THR A 32 -5.91 -5.38 -13.44
C THR A 32 -4.41 -5.30 -13.20
N VAL A 33 -3.84 -6.34 -12.59
CA VAL A 33 -2.39 -6.47 -12.38
C VAL A 33 -1.81 -7.55 -13.28
N GLY A 34 -0.75 -7.20 -14.03
CA GLY A 34 -0.17 -8.10 -15.03
C GLY A 34 0.68 -9.25 -14.44
N SER A 35 1.16 -9.13 -13.20
CA SER A 35 2.00 -10.14 -12.53
C SER A 35 2.12 -9.87 -11.03
N HIS A 36 2.46 -10.89 -10.23
CA HIS A 36 2.82 -10.73 -8.81
C HIS A 36 4.07 -9.86 -8.59
N MET A 37 4.87 -9.65 -9.63
CA MET A 37 6.02 -8.75 -9.63
C MET A 37 5.65 -7.32 -10.07
N ALA A 38 4.40 -7.04 -10.40
CA ALA A 38 3.95 -5.71 -10.77
C ALA A 38 4.12 -4.74 -9.58
N PRO A 39 4.53 -3.49 -9.84
CA PRO A 39 4.52 -2.44 -8.83
C PRO A 39 3.07 -2.18 -8.38
N VAL A 40 2.91 -1.85 -7.10
CA VAL A 40 1.63 -1.51 -6.46
C VAL A 40 1.74 -0.10 -5.90
N ASP A 41 0.78 0.75 -6.26
CA ASP A 41 0.69 2.11 -5.72
C ASP A 41 0.30 2.10 -4.24
N ASP A 42 0.67 3.16 -3.50
CA ASP A 42 0.35 3.28 -2.07
C ASP A 42 -1.17 3.15 -1.79
N LYS A 43 -2.01 3.62 -2.72
CA LYS A 43 -3.47 3.52 -2.61
C LYS A 43 -3.93 2.06 -2.60
N ASP A 44 -3.44 1.27 -3.55
CA ASP A 44 -3.82 -0.13 -3.69
C ASP A 44 -3.17 -0.98 -2.60
N TYR A 45 -1.94 -0.66 -2.22
CA TYR A 45 -1.30 -1.23 -1.04
C TYR A 45 -2.14 -1.02 0.22
N HIS A 46 -2.68 0.18 0.44
CA HIS A 46 -3.55 0.44 1.59
C HIS A 46 -4.84 -0.37 1.54
N LYS A 47 -5.44 -0.56 0.36
CA LYS A 47 -6.61 -1.43 0.20
C LYS A 47 -6.27 -2.88 0.57
N ILE A 48 -5.17 -3.41 0.07
CA ILE A 48 -4.69 -4.77 0.38
C ILE A 48 -4.45 -4.92 1.88
N LEU A 49 -3.79 -3.93 2.51
CA LEU A 49 -3.60 -3.95 3.96
C LEU A 49 -4.95 -3.92 4.69
N THR A 50 -5.90 -3.12 4.25
CA THR A 50 -7.22 -3.01 4.90
C THR A 50 -8.00 -4.31 4.84
N GLU A 51 -7.93 -5.02 3.71
CA GLU A 51 -8.65 -6.28 3.50
C GLU A 51 -7.98 -7.46 4.21
N PHE A 52 -6.67 -7.57 4.10
CA PHE A 52 -5.93 -8.77 4.49
C PHE A 52 -5.14 -8.64 5.81
N SER A 53 -4.95 -7.42 6.32
CA SER A 53 -4.29 -7.27 7.63
C SER A 53 -5.25 -7.70 8.72
N LYS A 54 -4.91 -8.79 9.40
CA LYS A 54 -5.67 -9.30 10.55
C LYS A 54 -5.60 -8.38 11.78
N ASP A 55 -4.67 -7.42 11.76
CA ASP A 55 -4.33 -6.57 12.88
C ASP A 55 -4.76 -5.11 12.62
N LYS A 56 -5.82 -4.68 13.31
CA LYS A 56 -6.36 -3.31 13.21
C LYS A 56 -5.33 -2.24 13.63
N GLU A 57 -4.43 -2.58 14.56
CA GLU A 57 -3.40 -1.65 15.05
C GLU A 57 -2.39 -1.31 13.95
N SER A 58 -2.06 -2.27 13.08
CA SER A 58 -1.21 -2.08 11.90
C SER A 58 -1.83 -1.11 10.87
N ILE A 59 -3.16 -1.19 10.68
CA ILE A 59 -3.93 -0.28 9.81
C ILE A 59 -3.96 1.13 10.42
N GLU A 60 -4.18 1.25 11.73
CA GLU A 60 -4.19 2.54 12.44
C GLU A 60 -2.82 3.22 12.45
N ARG A 61 -1.72 2.45 12.58
CA ARG A 61 -0.35 2.99 12.48
C ARG A 61 -0.09 3.57 11.08
N TYR A 62 -0.41 2.84 10.02
CA TYR A 62 -0.25 3.33 8.65
C TYR A 62 -1.09 4.59 8.38
N ARG A 63 -2.34 4.64 8.86
CA ARG A 63 -3.18 5.84 8.73
C ARG A 63 -2.58 7.07 9.42
N LYS A 64 -2.01 6.91 10.63
CA LYS A 64 -1.31 8.00 11.34
C LYS A 64 -0.05 8.46 10.61
N GLU A 65 0.69 7.54 9.96
CA GLU A 65 1.88 7.88 9.18
C GLU A 65 1.56 8.62 7.87
N GLN A 66 0.46 8.27 7.18
CA GLN A 66 0.01 9.01 5.99
C GLN A 66 -0.47 10.42 6.34
N MET A 67 -1.21 10.57 7.45
CA MET A 67 -1.67 11.89 7.92
C MET A 67 -0.49 12.82 8.27
N ARG A 68 0.66 12.29 8.71
CA ARG A 68 1.87 13.09 8.95
C ARG A 68 2.54 13.58 7.67
N ARG A 69 2.47 12.84 6.55
CA ARG A 69 3.08 13.28 5.28
C ARG A 69 2.30 14.42 4.65
N GLU A 70 0.98 14.41 4.77
CA GLU A 70 0.10 15.45 4.21
C GLU A 70 0.34 16.83 4.85
N ILE A 71 0.76 16.89 6.11
CA ILE A 71 1.00 18.16 6.83
C ILE A 71 2.36 18.79 6.48
N HIS A 72 3.33 18.03 5.98
CA HIS A 72 4.67 18.57 5.66
C HIS A 72 4.73 19.24 4.28
N ASP A 73 3.86 18.90 3.34
CA ASP A 73 3.90 19.48 1.98
C ASP A 73 3.42 20.95 1.96
N THR A 74 2.58 21.35 2.92
CA THR A 74 1.96 22.69 2.94
C THR A 74 2.87 23.81 3.47
N ARG A 75 4.09 23.53 3.95
CA ARG A 75 4.97 24.56 4.55
C ARG A 75 6.16 25.00 3.70
N PHE A 76 6.36 24.44 2.50
CA PHE A 76 7.51 24.79 1.64
C PHE A 76 7.16 25.71 0.46
N ARG A 77 6.07 26.49 0.55
CA ARG A 77 5.67 27.48 -0.47
C ARG A 77 5.67 28.93 -0.01
N ASP A 78 6.05 29.21 1.24
CA ASP A 78 6.08 30.56 1.80
C ASP A 78 7.49 30.88 2.31
N THR A 79 8.45 30.99 1.38
CA THR A 79 9.75 31.66 1.57
C THR A 79 10.47 31.64 0.22
N GLN A 80 9.99 32.49 -0.70
CA GLN A 80 10.80 32.99 -1.81
C GLN A 80 10.60 34.50 -1.91
#